data_AF-A0A1F5KE81-F1
#
_entry.id   AF-A0A1F5KE81-F1
#
_cell.length_a   1.000
_cell.length_b   1.000
_cell.length_c   1.000
_cell.angle_alpha   90.00
_cell.angle_beta   90.00
_cell.angle_gamma   90.00
#
_symmetry.space_group_name_H-M   'P 1'
#
loop_
_entity.id
_entity.type
_entity.pdbx_description
1 polymer ?
#
loop_
_entity_poly.entity_id
_entity_poly.type
_entity_poly.pdbx_seq_one_letter_code
_entity_poly.pdbx_strand_id
1 'polypeptide(L)'
;MSGGPLTDQCGSVVGINTLPLAGLSLFIAADQAKFMISSFTDQEIKKINVDPSISPEEAVKAFYTYLKARRMEDGFKLLSQEYLKKTNFEEWTNRFTDILDVEVILTKRNGDTKDMAFVKFSTKNWVDGEAKIHYYEGTWQTISEDGVYKMLKAILKK
;
A
#
# COMPACT_ATOMS: atom_id res chain seq x y z
N MET A 1 1.07 24.71 0.79
CA MET A 1 2.42 24.18 0.45
C MET A 1 2.84 25.50 -0.17
N SER A 2 3.21 26.34 0.78
CA SER A 2 3.83 27.57 0.38
C SER A 2 5.19 27.03 0.00
N GLY A 3 5.43 26.87 -1.30
CA GLY A 3 6.69 26.27 -1.65
C GLY A 3 7.80 27.26 -1.31
N GLY A 4 8.85 26.72 -0.70
CA GLY A 4 9.96 27.50 -0.20
C GLY A 4 10.96 27.85 -1.30
N PRO A 5 11.84 28.83 -1.05
CA PRO A 5 13.01 29.08 -1.86
C PRO A 5 13.84 27.81 -2.08
N LEU A 6 14.26 27.57 -3.33
CA LEU A 6 15.27 26.59 -3.73
C LEU A 6 16.63 27.27 -3.64
N THR A 7 17.64 26.57 -3.13
CA THR A 7 19.03 27.07 -3.07
C THR A 7 20.00 26.12 -3.78
N ASP A 8 21.07 26.66 -4.34
CA ASP A 8 22.16 25.84 -4.90
C ASP A 8 23.08 25.28 -3.81
N GLN A 9 24.10 24.51 -4.22
CA GLN A 9 25.09 23.93 -3.29
C GLN A 9 25.91 24.98 -2.53
N CYS A 10 25.88 26.24 -2.96
CA CYS A 10 26.53 27.38 -2.34
C CYS A 10 25.57 28.20 -1.47
N GLY A 11 24.32 27.75 -1.31
CA GLY A 11 23.29 28.43 -0.51
C GLY A 11 22.64 29.64 -1.20
N SER A 12 22.91 29.87 -2.48
CA SER A 12 22.31 30.98 -3.24
C SER A 12 20.89 30.62 -3.67
N VAL A 13 19.94 31.54 -3.53
CA VAL A 13 18.54 31.30 -3.92
C VAL A 13 18.42 31.22 -5.44
N VAL A 14 17.98 30.07 -5.95
CA VAL A 14 17.83 29.76 -7.38
C VAL A 14 16.37 29.61 -7.83
N GLY A 15 15.40 29.66 -6.92
CA GLY A 15 13.98 29.62 -7.27
C GLY A 15 13.07 29.61 -6.06
N ILE A 16 11.76 29.50 -6.30
CA ILE A 16 10.72 29.33 -5.27
C ILE A 16 9.83 28.17 -5.71
N ASN A 17 9.73 27.12 -4.90
CA ASN A 17 8.77 26.03 -5.11
C ASN A 17 7.35 26.62 -4.89
N THR A 18 6.29 26.14 -5.54
CA THR A 18 4.96 26.80 -5.44
C THR A 18 3.76 25.84 -5.28
N LEU A 19 3.97 24.53 -5.19
CA LEU A 19 2.86 23.58 -4.95
C LEU A 19 2.24 23.78 -3.56
N PRO A 20 0.88 23.64 -3.27
CA PRO A 20 0.14 24.00 -2.02
C PRO A 20 -0.63 22.98 -1.05
N LEU A 21 -0.08 22.48 0.10
CA LEU A 21 -0.60 22.26 1.50
C LEU A 21 0.24 22.87 2.69
N ALA A 22 -0.31 23.84 3.46
CA ALA A 22 0.14 24.33 4.79
C ALA A 22 1.40 25.22 5.05
N GLY A 23 1.67 26.30 4.29
CA GLY A 23 2.41 27.49 4.80
C GLY A 23 3.85 27.36 5.36
N LEU A 24 4.40 26.16 5.47
CA LEU A 24 5.71 25.88 6.04
C LEU A 24 6.68 25.65 4.89
N SER A 25 7.58 26.60 4.69
CA SER A 25 8.74 26.40 3.83
C SER A 25 9.77 25.60 4.62
N LEU A 26 9.89 24.30 4.31
CA LEU A 26 10.90 23.44 4.91
C LEU A 26 12.23 23.68 4.16
N PHE A 27 13.18 24.28 4.85
CA PHE A 27 14.55 24.41 4.39
C PHE A 27 15.37 23.30 5.01
N ILE A 28 15.92 22.41 4.18
CA ILE A 28 16.90 21.42 4.62
C ILE A 28 18.21 21.79 3.94
N ALA A 29 19.14 22.35 4.70
CA ALA A 29 20.49 22.55 4.20
C ALA A 29 21.20 21.19 4.04
N ALA A 30 22.07 21.04 3.04
CA ALA A 30 22.71 19.76 2.74
C ALA A 30 23.55 19.21 3.89
N ASP A 31 24.11 20.10 4.72
CA ASP A 31 24.80 19.79 5.97
C ASP A 31 23.84 19.34 7.08
N GLN A 32 22.64 19.90 7.16
CA GLN A 32 21.58 19.47 8.08
C GLN A 32 21.01 18.09 7.73
N ALA A 33 21.01 17.70 6.45
CA ALA A 33 20.62 16.36 6.03
C ALA A 33 21.50 15.28 6.71
N LYS A 34 22.81 15.52 6.88
CA LYS A 34 23.70 14.61 7.62
C LYS A 34 23.32 14.44 9.09
N PHE A 35 22.83 15.49 9.75
CA PHE A 35 22.36 15.43 11.14
C PHE A 35 20.95 14.85 11.30
N MET A 36 20.15 14.83 10.22
CA MET A 36 18.84 14.17 10.21
C MET A 36 18.92 12.69 9.81
N ILE A 37 20.00 12.26 9.13
CA ILE A 37 20.24 10.84 8.81
C ILE A 37 20.41 9.99 10.08
N SER A 38 21.00 10.55 11.15
CA SER A 38 21.29 9.83 12.38
C SER A 38 20.06 9.38 13.19
N SER A 39 18.83 9.76 12.81
CA SER A 39 17.60 9.24 13.44
C SER A 39 16.89 8.17 12.61
N PHE A 40 17.32 7.91 11.37
CA PHE A 40 16.77 6.83 10.54
C PHE A 40 17.56 5.52 10.66
N THR A 41 18.70 5.52 11.36
CA THR A 41 19.51 4.31 11.59
C THR A 41 18.97 3.41 12.71
N ASP A 42 18.15 3.96 13.61
CA ASP A 42 17.60 3.24 14.78
C ASP A 42 16.18 2.72 14.58
N GLN A 43 15.55 3.01 13.43
CA GLN A 43 14.36 2.26 13.04
C GLN A 43 14.83 0.93 12.48
N GLU A 44 14.77 -0.12 13.29
CA GLU A 44 14.80 -1.49 12.77
C GLU A 44 13.86 -1.54 11.57
N ILE A 45 14.42 -1.71 10.38
CA ILE A 45 13.65 -1.96 9.16
C ILE A 45 12.93 -3.29 9.40
N LYS A 46 11.75 -3.23 10.02
CA LYS A 46 10.95 -4.40 10.31
C LYS A 46 10.47 -4.93 8.98
N LYS A 47 11.13 -5.98 8.50
CA LYS A 47 10.69 -6.74 7.34
C LYS A 47 9.23 -7.12 7.59
N ILE A 48 8.34 -6.66 6.72
CA ILE A 48 6.93 -7.02 6.83
C ILE A 48 6.84 -8.51 6.55
N ASN A 49 6.67 -9.30 7.62
CA ASN A 49 6.53 -10.74 7.54
C ASN A 49 5.04 -11.07 7.51
N VAL A 50 4.59 -11.65 6.40
CA VAL A 50 3.22 -12.11 6.21
C VAL A 50 3.26 -13.55 5.74
N ASP A 51 2.39 -14.38 6.31
CA ASP A 51 2.31 -15.80 6.00
C ASP A 51 0.87 -16.17 5.60
N PRO A 52 0.60 -16.32 4.29
CA PRO A 52 -0.73 -16.63 3.78
C PRO A 52 -1.14 -18.09 3.99
N SER A 53 -0.29 -18.95 4.54
CA SER A 53 -0.62 -20.35 4.84
C SER A 53 -1.35 -20.52 6.18
N ILE A 54 -1.27 -19.53 7.08
CA ILE A 54 -1.78 -19.63 8.45
C ILE A 54 -3.32 -19.66 8.49
N SER A 55 -3.95 -18.68 7.84
CA SER A 55 -5.40 -18.52 7.88
C SER A 55 -5.91 -17.58 6.76
N PRO A 56 -7.23 -17.57 6.47
CA PRO A 56 -7.81 -16.64 5.51
C PRO A 56 -7.47 -15.18 5.78
N GLU A 57 -7.53 -14.74 7.04
CA GLU A 57 -7.27 -13.35 7.41
C GLU A 57 -5.78 -12.96 7.25
N GLU A 58 -4.84 -13.87 7.54
CA GLU A 58 -3.43 -13.63 7.26
C GLU A 58 -3.13 -13.66 5.76
N ALA A 59 -3.85 -14.46 4.96
CA ALA A 59 -3.74 -14.42 3.50
C ALA A 59 -4.27 -13.11 2.89
N VAL A 60 -5.41 -12.60 3.38
CA VAL A 60 -5.94 -11.30 2.94
C VAL A 60 -4.99 -10.16 3.33
N LYS A 61 -4.45 -10.21 4.55
CA LYS A 61 -3.43 -9.26 5.01
C LYS A 61 -2.18 -9.32 4.14
N ALA A 62 -1.69 -10.52 3.81
CA ALA A 62 -0.57 -10.73 2.91
C ALA A 62 -0.84 -10.13 1.53
N PHE A 63 -2.04 -10.37 0.97
CA PHE A 63 -2.45 -9.86 -0.34
C PHE A 63 -2.36 -8.33 -0.41
N TYR A 64 -3.01 -7.61 0.51
CA TYR A 64 -2.94 -6.13 0.52
C TYR A 64 -1.57 -5.59 0.92
N THR A 65 -0.81 -6.34 1.73
CA THR A 65 0.59 -6.00 2.04
C THR A 65 1.48 -6.07 0.80
N TYR A 66 1.29 -7.07 -0.07
CA TYR A 66 2.03 -7.17 -1.33
C TYR A 66 1.67 -6.03 -2.28
N LEU A 67 0.40 -5.62 -2.33
CA LEU A 67 -0.02 -4.44 -3.08
C LEU A 67 0.67 -3.17 -2.56
N LYS A 68 0.68 -2.96 -1.24
CA LYS A 68 1.39 -1.84 -0.60
C LYS A 68 2.87 -1.83 -0.96
N ALA A 69 3.52 -2.99 -0.91
CA ALA A 69 4.95 -3.14 -1.20
C ALA A 69 5.28 -3.20 -2.70
N ARG A 70 4.30 -3.02 -3.59
CA ARG A 70 4.45 -3.19 -5.07
C ARG A 70 5.00 -4.55 -5.50
N ARG A 71 4.84 -5.57 -4.66
CA ARG A 71 5.19 -6.96 -4.96
C ARG A 71 4.06 -7.63 -5.74
N MET A 72 3.82 -7.13 -6.96
CA MET A 72 2.65 -7.48 -7.75
C MET A 72 2.58 -8.97 -8.09
N GLU A 73 3.73 -9.60 -8.39
CA GLU A 73 3.79 -11.04 -8.66
C GLU A 73 3.36 -11.87 -7.44
N ASP A 74 3.76 -11.47 -6.24
CA ASP A 74 3.40 -12.18 -5.01
C ASP A 74 1.93 -12.00 -4.67
N GLY A 75 1.38 -10.79 -4.89
CA GLY A 75 -0.05 -10.55 -4.81
C GLY A 75 -0.85 -11.37 -5.82
N PHE A 76 -0.36 -11.47 -7.06
CA PHE A 76 -1.01 -12.22 -8.13
C PHE A 76 -0.98 -13.74 -7.87
N LYS A 77 0.13 -14.27 -7.32
CA LYS A 77 0.24 -15.69 -6.90
C LYS A 77 -0.75 -16.08 -5.79
N LEU A 78 -1.26 -15.10 -5.03
CA LEU A 78 -2.32 -15.32 -4.05
C LEU A 78 -3.72 -15.35 -4.65
N LEU A 79 -3.90 -15.19 -5.96
CA LEU A 79 -5.20 -15.41 -6.61
C LEU A 79 -5.43 -16.91 -6.84
N SER A 80 -6.64 -17.38 -6.55
CA SER A 80 -7.03 -18.78 -6.80
C SER A 80 -7.10 -19.10 -8.29
N GLN A 81 -6.98 -20.37 -8.66
CA GLN A 81 -7.11 -20.80 -10.05
C GLN A 81 -8.46 -20.38 -10.66
N GLU A 82 -9.54 -20.41 -9.87
CA GLU A 82 -10.87 -19.96 -10.31
C GLU A 82 -10.93 -18.44 -10.57
N TYR A 83 -10.24 -17.64 -9.76
CA TYR A 83 -10.13 -16.19 -10.00
C TYR A 83 -9.36 -15.91 -11.30
N LEU A 84 -8.26 -16.65 -11.52
CA LEU A 84 -7.38 -16.51 -12.68
C LEU A 84 -8.06 -16.84 -14.02
N LYS A 85 -9.18 -17.57 -14.03
CA LYS A 85 -9.97 -17.77 -15.26
C LYS A 85 -10.54 -16.47 -15.85
N LYS A 86 -10.59 -15.40 -15.05
CA LYS A 86 -11.26 -14.13 -15.40
C LYS A 86 -10.27 -13.00 -15.69
N THR A 87 -8.97 -13.23 -15.53
CA THR A 87 -7.96 -12.18 -15.72
C THR A 87 -6.56 -12.77 -15.89
N ASN A 88 -5.63 -11.98 -16.42
CA ASN A 88 -4.20 -12.29 -16.44
C ASN A 88 -3.40 -11.27 -15.62
N PHE A 89 -2.08 -11.46 -15.53
CA PHE A 89 -1.21 -10.60 -14.72
C PHE A 89 -1.27 -9.13 -15.16
N GLU A 90 -1.16 -8.87 -16.46
CA GLU A 90 -1.17 -7.51 -17.01
C GLU A 90 -2.49 -6.80 -16.70
N GLU A 91 -3.61 -7.41 -17.06
CA GLU A 91 -4.95 -6.88 -16.78
C GLU A 91 -5.20 -6.63 -15.29
N TRP A 92 -4.72 -7.54 -14.44
CA TRP A 92 -4.88 -7.40 -13.00
C TRP A 92 -4.04 -6.25 -12.46
N THR A 93 -2.76 -6.15 -12.84
CA THR A 93 -1.86 -5.08 -12.39
C THR A 93 -2.30 -3.69 -12.87
N ASN A 94 -2.87 -3.60 -14.07
CA ASN A 94 -3.41 -2.36 -14.63
C ASN A 94 -4.52 -1.74 -13.77
N ARG A 95 -5.19 -2.51 -12.90
CA ARG A 95 -6.21 -1.99 -11.97
C ARG A 95 -5.64 -1.16 -10.82
N PHE A 96 -4.32 -1.19 -10.64
CA PHE A 96 -3.63 -0.55 -9.50
C PHE A 96 -2.69 0.59 -9.92
N THR A 97 -2.72 1.04 -11.18
CA THR A 97 -1.85 2.10 -11.70
C THR A 97 -2.02 3.42 -10.96
N ASP A 98 -3.28 3.76 -10.64
CA ASP A 98 -3.62 5.02 -10.00
C ASP A 98 -3.56 4.94 -8.47
N ILE A 99 -3.31 3.75 -7.90
CA ILE A 99 -3.16 3.57 -6.46
C ILE A 99 -1.71 3.91 -6.12
N LEU A 100 -1.52 4.85 -5.19
CA LEU A 100 -0.24 5.30 -4.66
C LEU A 100 0.17 4.50 -3.43
N ASP A 101 -0.77 4.23 -2.53
CA ASP A 101 -0.56 3.49 -1.28
C ASP A 101 -1.80 2.69 -0.88
N VAL A 102 -1.58 1.62 -0.11
CA VAL A 102 -2.62 0.76 0.46
C VAL A 102 -2.33 0.59 1.95
N GLU A 103 -3.31 0.83 2.80
CA GLU A 103 -3.19 0.64 4.24
C GLU A 103 -4.23 -0.36 4.75
N VAL A 104 -3.76 -1.48 5.29
CA VAL A 104 -4.63 -2.45 5.97
C VAL A 104 -4.91 -1.95 7.37
N ILE A 105 -6.18 -1.66 7.66
CA ILE A 105 -6.65 -1.16 8.96
C ILE A 105 -7.02 -2.34 9.87
N LEU A 106 -7.71 -3.35 9.31
CA LEU A 106 -8.14 -4.52 10.06
C LEU A 106 -8.27 -5.72 9.14
N THR A 107 -7.76 -6.87 9.58
CA THR A 107 -8.13 -8.18 9.06
C THR A 107 -8.57 -9.05 10.23
N LYS A 108 -9.70 -9.73 10.09
CA LYS A 108 -10.16 -10.69 11.10
C LYS A 108 -10.94 -11.80 10.44
N ARG A 109 -11.01 -12.95 11.10
CA ARG A 109 -11.90 -14.02 10.67
C ARG A 109 -13.36 -13.54 10.67
N ASN A 110 -14.12 -13.94 9.65
CA ASN A 110 -15.53 -13.57 9.54
C ASN A 110 -16.42 -14.70 10.06
N GLY A 111 -16.84 -14.62 11.33
CA GLY A 111 -17.68 -15.63 11.97
C GLY A 111 -17.00 -17.01 12.08
N ASP A 112 -17.80 -18.08 12.08
CA ASP A 112 -17.32 -19.45 12.23
C ASP A 112 -16.83 -20.08 10.92
N THR A 113 -17.08 -19.43 9.78
CA THR A 113 -16.63 -19.91 8.48
C THR A 113 -15.10 -19.96 8.41
N LYS A 114 -14.57 -21.10 7.95
CA LYS A 114 -13.12 -21.37 7.91
C LYS A 114 -12.41 -20.75 6.70
N ASP A 115 -13.17 -20.23 5.75
CA ASP A 115 -12.71 -19.75 4.45
C ASP A 115 -12.97 -18.26 4.23
N MET A 116 -13.60 -17.57 5.18
CA MET A 116 -13.92 -16.14 5.05
C MET A 116 -13.13 -15.26 6.01
N ALA A 117 -12.60 -14.18 5.44
CA ALA A 117 -11.93 -13.11 6.17
C ALA A 117 -12.66 -11.79 5.92
N PHE A 118 -12.81 -11.02 6.99
CA PHE A 118 -13.24 -9.63 6.95
C PHE A 118 -12.02 -8.72 6.84
N VAL A 119 -12.12 -7.66 6.04
CA VAL A 119 -11.06 -6.68 5.86
C VAL A 119 -11.60 -5.25 5.89
N LYS A 120 -10.82 -4.35 6.48
CA LYS A 120 -10.89 -2.89 6.31
C LYS A 120 -9.56 -2.40 5.82
N PHE A 121 -9.56 -1.59 4.78
CA PHE A 121 -8.34 -0.98 4.25
C PHE A 121 -8.65 0.37 3.62
N SER A 122 -7.64 1.19 3.45
CA SER A 122 -7.72 2.41 2.66
C SER A 122 -6.80 2.32 1.44
N THR A 123 -7.13 3.06 0.40
CA THR A 123 -6.22 3.32 -0.72
C THR A 123 -6.04 4.81 -0.88
N LYS A 124 -4.82 5.23 -1.16
CA LYS A 124 -4.52 6.58 -1.61
C LYS A 124 -4.38 6.53 -3.13
N ASN A 125 -5.23 7.24 -3.85
CA ASN A 125 -5.26 7.24 -5.31
C ASN A 125 -4.82 8.59 -5.86
N TRP A 126 -4.18 8.59 -7.03
CA TRP A 126 -3.93 9.78 -7.83
C TRP A 126 -5.11 10.01 -8.76
N VAL A 127 -5.83 11.12 -8.58
CA VAL A 127 -7.03 11.46 -9.37
C VAL A 127 -6.97 12.95 -9.69
N ASP A 128 -6.91 13.29 -10.97
CA ASP A 128 -6.96 14.67 -11.49
C ASP A 128 -5.91 15.62 -10.86
N GLY A 129 -4.69 15.11 -10.62
CA GLY A 129 -3.61 15.90 -10.03
C GLY A 129 -3.64 16.01 -8.51
N GLU A 130 -4.57 15.32 -7.85
CA GLU A 130 -4.71 15.30 -6.39
C GLU A 130 -4.65 13.88 -5.82
N ALA A 131 -4.22 13.77 -4.56
CA ALA A 131 -4.28 12.52 -3.82
C ALA A 131 -5.62 12.39 -3.07
N LYS A 132 -6.43 11.39 -3.43
CA LYS A 132 -7.72 11.08 -2.78
C LYS A 132 -7.65 9.79 -2.00
N ILE A 133 -8.23 9.76 -0.80
CA ILE A 133 -8.28 8.56 0.04
C ILE A 133 -9.66 7.91 -0.10
N HIS A 134 -9.68 6.61 -0.35
CA HIS A 134 -10.87 5.78 -0.33
C HIS A 134 -10.77 4.77 0.80
N TYR A 135 -11.89 4.53 1.48
CA TYR A 135 -11.99 3.49 2.51
C TYR A 135 -12.80 2.34 1.95
N TYR A 136 -12.41 1.13 2.32
CA TYR A 136 -13.08 -0.08 1.90
C TYR A 136 -13.31 -0.98 3.11
N GLU A 137 -14.48 -1.62 3.15
CA GLU A 137 -14.76 -2.70 4.08
C GLU A 137 -15.53 -3.83 3.41
N GLY A 138 -15.31 -5.05 3.85
CA GLY A 138 -16.04 -6.19 3.32
C GLY A 138 -15.38 -7.51 3.60
N THR A 139 -15.69 -8.50 2.77
CA THR A 139 -15.25 -9.87 2.98
C THR A 139 -14.53 -10.42 1.76
N TRP A 140 -13.54 -11.25 2.04
CA TRP A 140 -12.90 -12.14 1.08
C TRP A 140 -13.24 -13.58 1.44
N GLN A 141 -13.72 -14.32 0.46
CA GLN A 141 -13.70 -15.78 0.48
C GLN A 141 -12.35 -16.25 -0.06
N THR A 142 -11.76 -17.23 0.61
CA THR A 142 -10.49 -17.85 0.28
C THR A 142 -10.67 -19.35 -0.01
N ILE A 143 -9.69 -19.96 -0.66
CA ILE A 143 -9.63 -21.40 -0.88
C ILE A 143 -8.22 -21.88 -0.62
N SER A 144 -8.06 -23.04 0.02
CA SER A 144 -6.74 -23.65 0.23
C SER A 144 -6.29 -24.34 -1.05
N GLU A 145 -5.21 -23.86 -1.64
CA GLU A 145 -4.56 -24.43 -2.82
C GLU A 145 -3.06 -24.51 -2.55
N ASP A 146 -2.45 -25.68 -2.75
CA ASP A 146 -1.01 -25.89 -2.56
C ASP A 146 -0.50 -25.52 -1.15
N GLY A 147 -1.34 -25.69 -0.13
CA GLY A 147 -1.02 -25.35 1.26
C GLY A 147 -1.10 -23.85 1.59
N VAL A 148 -1.62 -23.03 0.68
CA VAL A 148 -1.77 -21.57 0.86
C VAL A 148 -3.24 -21.17 0.69
N TYR A 149 -3.73 -20.26 1.52
CA TYR A 149 -5.06 -19.66 1.31
C TYR A 149 -4.98 -18.62 0.19
N LYS A 150 -5.70 -18.86 -0.90
CA LYS A 150 -5.77 -17.99 -2.07
C LYS A 150 -7.12 -17.28 -2.18
N MET A 151 -7.10 -16.09 -2.77
CA MET A 151 -8.24 -15.20 -2.95
C MET A 151 -9.20 -15.77 -4.02
N LEU A 152 -10.42 -16.10 -3.60
CA LEU A 152 -11.45 -16.66 -4.47
C LEU A 152 -12.44 -15.59 -4.94
N LYS A 153 -13.03 -14.85 -4.00
CA LYS A 153 -14.05 -13.86 -4.29
C LYS A 153 -14.09 -12.78 -3.22
N ALA A 154 -14.24 -11.53 -3.63
CA ALA A 154 -14.43 -10.40 -2.72
C ALA A 154 -15.83 -9.81 -2.83
N ILE A 155 -16.36 -9.34 -1.70
CA ILE A 155 -17.52 -8.45 -1.62
C ILE A 155 -17.09 -7.25 -0.79
N LEU A 156 -16.72 -6.16 -1.46
CA LEU A 156 -16.21 -4.94 -0.84
C LEU A 156 -17.18 -3.79 -1.06
N LYS A 157 -17.37 -2.98 -0.01
CA LYS A 157 -18.06 -1.70 -0.05
C LYS A 157 -17.01 -0.59 0.07
N LYS A 158 -17.19 0.46 -0.72
CA LYS A 158 -16.40 1.69 -0.72
C LYS A 158 -17.14 2.78 0.04
#